data_AF-A0A2U3PTG2-F1
#
_entry.id   AF-A0A2U3PTG2-F1
#
_cell.length_a   1.000
_cell.length_b   1.000
_cell.length_c   1.000
_cell.angle_alpha   90.00
_cell.angle_beta   90.00
_cell.angle_gamma   90.00
#
_symmetry.space_group_name_H-M   'P 1'
#
loop_
_entity.id
_entity.type
_entity.pdbx_description
1 polymer ?
#
loop_
_entity_poly.entity_id
_entity_poly.type
_entity_poly.pdbx_seq_one_letter_code
_entity_poly.pdbx_strand_id
1 'polypeptide(L)'
;MSKPEYVYVTYIETTADALWRALTDGDLTERYWFGNRIASDWTPGSAYRFTNAGSPTVEGEVIVFDPVRKLAYSWIDRKPEAAGESASRVTFDLEPRGKVVKLTVTHDELGEDGRTRRSISGGWPMVLSNLKSLLETGHVIEIAAPSCSAKDAA
;
A
#
# COMPACT_ATOMS: atom_id res chain seq x y z
N MET A 1 -14.69 14.39 15.47
CA MET A 1 -14.90 14.26 14.01
C MET A 1 -14.15 13.01 13.56
N SER A 2 -14.71 12.20 12.67
CA SER A 2 -14.00 11.01 12.17
C SER A 2 -12.78 11.48 11.38
N LYS A 3 -11.60 10.90 11.64
CA LYS A 3 -10.39 11.20 10.86
C LYS A 3 -10.65 10.84 9.38
N PRO A 4 -10.07 11.56 8.41
CA PRO A 4 -10.25 11.24 7.01
C PRO A 4 -9.69 9.84 6.73
N GLU A 5 -10.45 9.03 6.00
CA GLU A 5 -10.04 7.72 5.51
C GLU A 5 -10.16 7.69 3.98
N TYR A 6 -9.25 6.96 3.34
CA TYR A 6 -9.36 6.60 1.93
C TYR A 6 -9.69 5.13 1.82
N VAL A 7 -10.77 4.83 1.10
CA VAL A 7 -11.19 3.46 0.83
C VAL A 7 -11.16 3.23 -0.68
N TYR A 8 -10.38 2.24 -1.09
CA TYR A 8 -10.29 1.79 -2.48
C TYR A 8 -10.77 0.36 -2.56
N VAL A 9 -11.72 0.09 -3.46
CA VAL A 9 -12.21 -1.27 -3.73
C VAL A 9 -11.83 -1.63 -5.16
N THR A 10 -11.17 -2.78 -5.32
CA THR A 10 -10.84 -3.35 -6.62
C THR A 10 -11.17 -4.84 -6.66
N TYR A 11 -11.51 -5.33 -7.84
CA TYR A 11 -11.76 -6.75 -8.09
C TYR A 11 -10.67 -7.26 -9.02
N ILE A 12 -9.98 -8.32 -8.61
CA ILE A 12 -8.82 -8.87 -9.31
C ILE A 12 -9.10 -10.34 -9.65
N GLU A 13 -8.98 -10.72 -10.92
CA GLU A 13 -9.08 -12.11 -11.39
C GLU A 13 -7.82 -12.88 -10.97
N THR A 14 -7.85 -13.39 -9.75
CA THR A 14 -6.71 -14.07 -9.10
C THR A 14 -7.21 -14.95 -7.94
N THR A 15 -6.29 -15.64 -7.26
CA THR A 15 -6.58 -16.38 -6.03
C THR A 15 -6.18 -15.58 -4.78
N ALA A 16 -6.79 -15.90 -3.64
CA ALA A 16 -6.47 -15.26 -2.37
C ALA A 16 -4.99 -15.45 -1.99
N ASP A 17 -4.44 -16.65 -2.23
CA ASP A 17 -3.03 -16.96 -2.01
C ASP A 17 -2.09 -16.14 -2.89
N ALA A 18 -2.40 -15.98 -4.18
CA ALA A 18 -1.57 -15.20 -5.10
C ALA A 18 -1.58 -13.72 -4.73
N LEU A 19 -2.76 -13.17 -4.39
CA LEU A 19 -2.88 -11.80 -3.91
C LEU A 19 -2.17 -11.60 -2.57
N TRP A 20 -2.34 -12.53 -1.63
CA TRP A 20 -1.68 -12.48 -0.33
C TRP A 20 -0.16 -12.48 -0.48
N ARG A 21 0.37 -13.36 -1.33
CA ARG A 21 1.79 -13.42 -1.65
C ARG A 21 2.25 -12.10 -2.26
N ALA A 22 1.50 -11.52 -3.20
CA ALA A 22 1.86 -10.23 -3.80
C ALA A 22 1.97 -9.11 -2.76
N LEU A 23 1.13 -9.11 -1.71
CA LEU A 23 1.18 -8.12 -0.64
C LEU A 23 2.32 -8.34 0.38
N THR A 24 2.85 -9.56 0.49
CA THR A 24 3.78 -9.96 1.56
C THR A 24 5.19 -10.33 1.09
N ASP A 25 5.35 -10.61 -0.21
CA ASP A 25 6.62 -10.98 -0.86
C ASP A 25 7.32 -9.72 -1.40
N GLY A 26 8.50 -9.45 -0.85
CA GLY A 26 9.32 -8.30 -1.24
C GLY A 26 9.57 -8.21 -2.74
N ASP A 27 9.86 -9.33 -3.39
CA ASP A 27 10.23 -9.36 -4.80
C ASP A 27 9.02 -9.07 -5.70
N LEU A 28 7.81 -9.38 -5.24
CA LEU A 28 6.57 -8.98 -5.92
C LEU A 28 6.22 -7.52 -5.67
N THR A 29 6.33 -7.04 -4.42
CA THR A 29 6.05 -5.63 -4.10
C THR A 29 6.93 -4.67 -4.88
N GLU A 30 8.21 -5.00 -5.06
CA GLU A 30 9.15 -4.18 -5.84
C GLU A 30 8.67 -3.94 -7.28
N ARG A 31 8.01 -4.95 -7.88
CA ARG A 31 7.53 -4.88 -9.27
C ARG A 31 6.37 -3.90 -9.45
N TYR A 32 5.35 -3.95 -8.58
CA TYR A 32 4.12 -3.15 -8.75
C TYR A 32 4.10 -1.86 -7.93
N TRP A 33 4.91 -1.77 -6.87
CA TRP A 33 5.00 -0.63 -5.97
C TRP A 33 6.17 0.29 -6.33
N PHE A 34 6.37 0.57 -7.62
CA PHE A 34 7.38 1.54 -8.09
C PHE A 34 8.80 1.31 -7.53
N GLY A 35 9.25 0.05 -7.45
CA GLY A 35 10.56 -0.31 -6.89
C GLY A 35 10.63 -0.34 -5.36
N ASN A 36 9.51 -0.19 -4.66
CA ASN A 36 9.47 -0.32 -3.21
C ASN A 36 9.33 -1.80 -2.83
N ARG A 37 10.39 -2.34 -2.23
CA ARG A 37 10.44 -3.71 -1.70
C ARG A 37 10.04 -3.73 -0.23
N ILE A 38 9.02 -4.51 0.12
CA ILE A 38 8.64 -4.74 1.52
C ILE A 38 9.54 -5.79 2.18
N ALA A 39 9.80 -5.61 3.47
CA ALA A 39 10.45 -6.61 4.32
C ALA A 39 9.80 -6.60 5.72
N SER A 40 9.45 -7.78 6.21
CA SER A 40 8.94 -8.02 7.56
C SER A 40 9.01 -9.51 7.90
N ASP A 41 9.04 -9.83 9.20
CA ASP A 41 8.82 -11.18 9.71
C ASP A 41 7.32 -11.52 9.82
N TRP A 42 6.44 -10.57 9.47
CA TRP A 42 5.00 -10.75 9.39
C TRP A 42 4.34 -11.27 10.68
N THR A 43 4.88 -10.86 11.81
CA THR A 43 4.32 -11.15 13.14
C THR A 43 3.64 -9.88 13.67
N PRO A 44 2.41 -9.93 14.20
CA PRO A 44 1.81 -8.76 14.86
C PRO A 44 2.74 -8.18 15.93
N GLY A 45 2.96 -6.87 15.90
CA GLY A 45 3.92 -6.13 16.72
C GLY A 45 5.35 -6.08 16.17
N SER A 46 5.68 -6.83 15.11
CA SER A 46 7.00 -6.75 14.45
C SER A 46 7.08 -5.55 13.53
N ALA A 47 8.31 -5.05 13.32
CA ALA A 47 8.57 -3.98 12.37
C ALA A 47 8.39 -4.46 10.92
N TYR A 48 8.00 -3.54 10.05
CA TYR A 48 8.15 -3.70 8.60
C TYR A 48 8.75 -2.44 8.00
N ARG A 49 9.34 -2.59 6.80
CA ARG A 49 9.86 -1.47 6.02
C ARG A 49 9.62 -1.68 4.54
N PHE A 50 9.30 -0.60 3.84
CA PHE A 50 9.52 -0.48 2.41
C PHE A 50 10.86 0.19 2.14
N THR A 51 11.59 -0.33 1.17
CA THR A 51 12.84 0.23 0.69
C THR A 51 12.82 0.43 -0.80
N ASN A 52 13.37 1.54 -1.27
CA ASN A 52 13.61 1.80 -2.69
C ASN A 52 15.08 2.20 -2.88
N ALA A 53 15.79 1.51 -3.78
CA ALA A 53 17.21 1.70 -4.01
C ALA A 53 18.07 1.73 -2.73
N GLY A 54 17.72 0.90 -1.74
CA GLY A 54 18.41 0.80 -0.45
C GLY A 54 17.97 1.80 0.62
N SER A 55 17.21 2.84 0.26
CA SER A 55 16.71 3.85 1.21
C SER A 55 15.32 3.48 1.76
N PRO A 56 15.05 3.64 3.07
CA PRO A 56 13.70 3.46 3.62
C PRO A 56 12.76 4.54 3.07
N THR A 57 11.59 4.12 2.60
CA THR A 57 10.55 5.03 2.10
C THR A 57 9.35 5.09 3.04
N VAL A 58 9.00 3.94 3.62
CA VAL A 58 7.92 3.80 4.60
C VAL A 58 8.35 2.76 5.62
N GLU A 59 7.98 2.95 6.87
CA GLU A 59 8.14 1.94 7.91
C GLU A 59 6.98 1.98 8.90
N GLY A 60 6.92 0.98 9.76
CA GLY A 60 5.94 0.89 10.82
C GLY A 60 5.95 -0.49 11.45
N GLU A 61 4.82 -0.86 12.03
CA GLU A 61 4.62 -2.09 12.76
C GLU A 61 3.41 -2.85 12.20
N VAL A 62 3.52 -4.17 12.13
CA VAL A 62 2.43 -5.05 11.73
C VAL A 62 1.37 -5.05 12.84
N ILE A 63 0.12 -4.74 12.49
CA ILE A 63 -1.01 -4.69 13.44
C ILE A 63 -1.83 -5.98 13.36
N VAL A 64 -2.13 -6.42 12.13
CA VAL A 64 -2.89 -7.65 11.86
C VAL A 64 -2.20 -8.43 10.77
N PHE A 65 -2.03 -9.74 10.99
CA PHE A 65 -1.59 -10.68 9.97
C PHE A 65 -2.50 -11.92 10.04
N ASP A 66 -3.59 -11.91 9.28
CA ASP A 66 -4.51 -13.03 9.09
C ASP A 66 -4.38 -13.55 7.64
N PRO A 67 -3.57 -14.61 7.41
CA PRO A 67 -3.28 -15.14 6.09
C PRO A 67 -4.49 -15.24 5.18
N VAL A 68 -4.32 -14.79 3.93
CA VAL A 68 -5.31 -14.78 2.84
C VAL A 68 -6.63 -14.04 3.12
N ARG A 69 -6.72 -13.31 4.25
CA ARG A 69 -7.96 -12.63 4.68
C ARG A 69 -7.76 -11.16 5.01
N LYS A 70 -6.79 -10.84 5.87
CA LYS A 70 -6.61 -9.47 6.36
C LYS A 70 -5.17 -9.17 6.75
N LEU A 71 -4.63 -8.07 6.21
CA LEU A 71 -3.33 -7.52 6.57
C LEU A 71 -3.50 -6.08 7.01
N ALA A 72 -2.95 -5.69 8.16
CA ALA A 72 -2.93 -4.30 8.58
C ALA A 72 -1.59 -3.94 9.22
N TYR A 73 -1.12 -2.73 8.96
CA TYR A 73 0.11 -2.21 9.55
C TYR A 73 0.05 -0.67 9.69
N SER A 74 0.77 -0.13 10.67
CA SER A 74 0.94 1.32 10.82
C SER A 74 1.78 1.88 9.67
N TRP A 75 1.67 3.16 9.36
CA TRP A 75 2.32 3.75 8.20
C TRP A 75 3.01 5.05 8.59
N ILE A 76 4.33 5.05 8.50
CA ILE A 76 5.18 6.22 8.73
C ILE A 76 5.95 6.49 7.45
N ASP A 77 5.60 7.56 6.75
CA ASP A 77 6.33 8.01 5.56
C ASP A 77 7.67 8.62 5.99
N ARG A 78 8.77 8.11 5.42
CA ARG A 78 10.14 8.55 5.73
C ARG A 78 10.70 9.56 4.76
N LYS A 79 9.91 9.98 3.77
CA LYS A 79 10.30 11.05 2.86
C LYS A 79 10.36 12.39 3.62
N PRO A 80 11.30 13.29 3.27
CA PRO A 80 11.47 14.57 3.96
C PRO A 80 10.19 15.43 4.02
N GLU A 81 9.33 15.32 3.01
CA GLU A 81 8.10 16.11 2.88
C GLU A 81 7.03 15.73 3.92
N ALA A 82 7.10 14.50 4.45
CA ALA A 82 6.20 13.96 5.47
C ALA A 82 6.82 13.98 6.87
N ALA A 83 7.99 14.61 7.05
CA ALA A 83 8.67 14.69 8.34
C ALA A 83 7.77 15.35 9.41
N GLY A 84 7.63 14.66 10.54
CA GLY A 84 6.83 15.12 11.68
C GLY A 84 5.36 14.70 11.65
N GLU A 85 4.91 13.97 10.62
CA GLU A 85 3.55 13.43 10.60
C GLU A 85 3.40 12.22 11.53
N SER A 86 2.21 12.13 12.16
CA SER A 86 1.81 10.99 12.95
C SER A 86 1.69 9.73 12.10
N ALA A 87 1.95 8.57 12.70
CA ALA A 87 1.69 7.29 12.07
C ALA A 87 0.20 7.17 11.71
N SER A 88 -0.07 6.81 10.46
CA SER A 88 -1.40 6.40 9.99
C SER A 88 -1.50 4.88 9.95
N ARG A 89 -2.58 4.32 9.40
CA ARG A 89 -2.75 2.87 9.26
C ARG A 89 -3.25 2.50 7.88
N VAL A 90 -2.75 1.38 7.37
CA VAL A 90 -3.24 0.74 6.16
C VAL A 90 -3.80 -0.63 6.51
N THR A 91 -4.98 -0.93 5.98
CA THR A 91 -5.66 -2.22 6.09
C THR A 91 -6.01 -2.74 4.71
N PHE A 92 -5.69 -4.00 4.44
CA PHE A 92 -6.09 -4.76 3.27
C PHE A 92 -7.06 -5.85 3.72
N ASP A 93 -8.28 -5.83 3.21
CA ASP A 93 -9.29 -6.87 3.39
C ASP A 93 -9.46 -7.62 2.06
N LEU A 94 -9.25 -8.95 2.10
CA LEU A 94 -9.34 -9.85 0.96
C LEU A 94 -10.61 -10.71 1.11
N GLU A 95 -11.53 -10.57 0.16
CA GLU A 95 -12.75 -11.35 0.09
C GLU A 95 -12.77 -12.22 -1.18
N PRO A 96 -12.48 -13.53 -1.09
CA PRO A 96 -12.55 -14.43 -2.25
C PRO A 96 -13.97 -14.57 -2.79
N ARG A 97 -14.13 -14.49 -4.11
CA ARG A 97 -15.38 -14.55 -4.87
C ARG A 97 -15.20 -15.43 -6.12
N GLY A 98 -15.01 -16.74 -5.91
CA GLY A 98 -14.77 -17.68 -7.01
C GLY A 98 -13.38 -17.48 -7.62
N LYS A 99 -13.32 -17.07 -8.90
CA LYS A 99 -12.06 -16.78 -9.62
C LYS A 99 -11.56 -15.34 -9.44
N VAL A 100 -12.26 -14.55 -8.64
CA VAL A 100 -11.96 -13.13 -8.40
C VAL A 100 -11.78 -12.93 -6.90
N VAL A 101 -10.90 -12.05 -6.48
CA VAL A 101 -10.80 -11.57 -5.11
C VAL A 101 -11.19 -10.09 -5.10
N LYS A 102 -12.13 -9.73 -4.22
CA LYS A 102 -12.41 -8.34 -3.91
C LYS A 102 -11.38 -7.89 -2.88
N LEU A 103 -10.55 -6.93 -3.25
CA LEU A 103 -9.59 -6.28 -2.38
C LEU A 103 -10.15 -4.94 -1.95
N THR A 104 -10.26 -4.72 -0.63
CA THR A 104 -10.56 -3.41 -0.06
C THR A 104 -9.32 -2.90 0.65
N VAL A 105 -8.84 -1.73 0.26
CA VAL A 105 -7.73 -1.05 0.92
C VAL A 105 -8.28 0.18 1.63
N THR A 106 -8.11 0.20 2.95
CA THR A 106 -8.47 1.33 3.80
C THR A 106 -7.19 1.95 4.35
N HIS A 107 -6.99 3.24 4.08
CA HIS A 107 -5.94 4.02 4.71
C HIS A 107 -6.59 5.06 5.63
N ASP A 108 -6.48 4.86 6.93
CA ASP A 108 -7.11 5.66 7.98
C ASP A 108 -6.09 6.17 9.01
N GLU A 109 -6.59 6.79 10.08
CA GLU A 109 -5.77 7.41 11.13
C GLU A 109 -4.83 8.53 10.64
N LEU A 110 -5.11 9.10 9.46
CA LEU A 110 -4.34 10.19 8.86
C LEU A 110 -4.25 11.42 9.78
N GLY A 111 -3.06 12.00 9.86
CA GLY A 111 -2.81 13.26 10.57
C GLY A 111 -3.59 14.43 9.95
N GLU A 112 -3.99 15.38 10.77
CA GLU A 112 -4.78 16.55 10.36
C GLU A 112 -4.02 17.49 9.41
N ASP A 113 -2.69 17.42 9.39
CA ASP A 113 -1.80 18.26 8.57
C ASP A 113 -1.87 17.97 7.06
N GLY A 114 -2.43 16.82 6.67
CA GLY A 114 -2.86 16.53 5.30
C GLY A 114 -1.76 16.44 4.23
N ARG A 115 -0.47 16.28 4.56
CA ARG A 115 0.60 16.11 3.55
C ARG A 115 0.74 14.64 3.12
N THR A 116 0.68 13.69 4.06
CA THR A 116 0.51 12.25 3.76
C THR A 116 -0.75 12.02 2.94
N ARG A 117 -1.84 12.76 3.22
CA ARG A 117 -3.10 12.75 2.45
C ARG A 117 -2.89 13.01 0.94
N ARG A 118 -2.06 14.00 0.58
CA ARG A 118 -1.79 14.37 -0.83
C ARG A 118 -0.91 13.34 -1.55
N SER A 119 0.07 12.77 -0.86
CA SER A 119 0.95 11.71 -1.39
C SER A 119 0.17 10.42 -1.66
N ILE A 120 -0.72 10.06 -0.73
CA ILE A 120 -1.55 8.85 -0.75
C ILE A 120 -2.62 8.88 -1.84
N SER A 121 -3.32 10.01 -2.01
CA SER A 121 -4.50 10.06 -2.88
C SER A 121 -4.18 9.81 -4.37
N GLY A 122 -2.95 10.11 -4.79
CA GLY A 122 -2.46 9.80 -6.14
C GLY A 122 -1.79 8.43 -6.26
N GLY A 123 -1.05 8.02 -5.22
CA GLY A 123 -0.25 6.78 -5.27
C GLY A 123 -1.08 5.49 -5.27
N TRP A 124 -2.12 5.41 -4.43
CA TRP A 124 -2.89 4.17 -4.27
C TRP A 124 -3.57 3.67 -5.54
N PRO A 125 -4.32 4.49 -6.30
CA PRO A 125 -4.93 4.05 -7.54
C PRO A 125 -3.92 3.44 -8.51
N MET A 126 -2.72 4.01 -8.59
CA MET A 126 -1.66 3.52 -9.47
C MET A 126 -1.05 2.21 -8.98
N VAL A 127 -0.74 2.10 -7.67
CA VAL A 127 -0.24 0.86 -7.05
C VAL A 127 -1.26 -0.29 -7.23
N LEU A 128 -2.54 -0.02 -6.97
CA LEU A 128 -3.61 -1.02 -7.11
C LEU A 128 -3.83 -1.43 -8.57
N SER A 129 -3.68 -0.50 -9.52
CA SER A 129 -3.76 -0.80 -10.95
C SER A 129 -2.59 -1.68 -11.40
N ASN A 130 -1.36 -1.40 -10.95
CA ASN A 130 -0.20 -2.24 -11.22
C ASN A 130 -0.34 -3.63 -10.60
N LEU A 131 -0.80 -3.71 -9.35
CA LEU A 131 -1.05 -4.98 -8.65
C LEU A 131 -2.06 -5.84 -9.42
N LYS A 132 -3.19 -5.25 -9.82
CA LYS A 132 -4.21 -5.93 -10.62
C LYS A 132 -3.63 -6.46 -11.93
N SER A 133 -2.98 -5.60 -12.72
CA SER A 133 -2.39 -6.00 -14.00
C SER A 133 -1.34 -7.10 -13.83
N LEU A 134 -0.48 -6.99 -12.81
CA LEU A 134 0.54 -7.98 -12.52
C LEU A 134 -0.06 -9.36 -12.25
N LEU A 135 -1.12 -9.42 -11.45
CA LEU A 135 -1.78 -10.67 -11.09
C LEU A 135 -2.60 -11.26 -12.23
N GLU A 136 -3.20 -10.43 -13.08
CA GLU A 136 -4.06 -10.88 -14.18
C GLU A 136 -3.28 -11.22 -15.46
N THR A 137 -2.16 -10.53 -15.71
CA THR A 137 -1.43 -10.60 -17.00
C THR A 137 0.05 -10.95 -16.86
N GLY A 138 0.58 -10.98 -15.64
CA GLY A 138 2.00 -11.18 -15.36
C GLY A 138 2.87 -9.92 -15.50
N HIS A 139 2.30 -8.79 -15.94
CA HIS A 139 3.03 -7.54 -16.19
C HIS A 139 2.32 -6.34 -15.55
N VAL A 140 3.10 -5.34 -15.12
CA VAL A 140 2.57 -4.08 -14.59
C VAL A 140 2.18 -3.13 -15.73
N ILE A 141 1.36 -2.14 -15.43
CA ILE A 141 0.99 -1.11 -16.39
C ILE A 141 2.13 -0.07 -16.43
N GLU A 142 2.50 0.38 -17.62
CA GLU A 142 3.44 1.50 -17.79
C GLU A 142 2.74 2.83 -17.44
N ILE A 143 2.61 3.10 -16.14
CA ILE A 143 2.10 4.37 -15.63
C ILE A 143 3.31 5.19 -15.18
N ALA A 144 3.47 6.40 -15.74
CA ALA A 144 4.46 7.34 -15.23
C ALA A 144 4.23 7.54 -13.73
N ALA A 145 5.24 7.25 -12.91
CA ALA A 145 5.17 7.40 -11.46
C ALA A 145 4.66 8.80 -11.09
N PRO A 146 3.89 8.95 -10.00
CA PRO A 146 3.32 10.24 -9.66
C PRO A 146 4.48 11.23 -9.48
N SER A 147 4.54 12.24 -10.36
CA SER A 147 5.50 13.32 -10.17
C SER A 147 5.14 14.01 -8.87
N CYS A 148 6.09 14.14 -7.94
CA CYS A 148 5.95 15.04 -6.82
C CYS A 148 6.06 16.49 -7.35
N SER A 149 5.09 16.91 -8.15
CA SER A 149 4.99 18.29 -8.61
C SER A 149 4.26 19.07 -7.53
N ALA A 150 5.06 19.67 -6.64
CA ALA A 150 4.64 20.82 -5.87
C ALA A 150 4.35 21.97 -6.85
N LYS A 151 3.15 22.00 -7.43
CA LYS A 151 2.56 23.12 -8.16
C LYS A 151 1.11 22.78 -8.47
N ASP A 152 0.26 23.11 -7.52
CA ASP A 152 -1.09 23.62 -7.78
C ASP A 152 -1.47 24.46 -6.54
N ALA A 153 -0.83 25.61 -6.48
CA ALA A 153 -1.33 26.78 -5.77
C ALA A 153 -1.44 27.89 -6.82
N ALA A 154 -2.63 28.03 -7.37
CA ALA A 154 -3.12 29.20 -8.07
C ALA A 154 -4.49 29.53 -7.50
#